data_AF-A0A2V9VAE0-F1
#
_entry.id   AF-A0A2V9VAE0-F1
#
_cell.length_a   1.000
_cell.length_b   1.000
_cell.length_c   1.000
_cell.angle_alpha   90.00
_cell.angle_beta   90.00
_cell.angle_gamma   90.00
#
_symmetry.space_group_name_H-M   'P 1'
#
loop_
_entity.id
_entity.type
_entity.pdbx_description
1 polymer ?
#
loop_
_entity_poly.entity_id
_entity_poly.type
_entity_poly.pdbx_seq_one_letter_code
_entity_poly.pdbx_strand_id
1 'polypeptide(L)'
;MNKRTFMKLGSAALMSPIVRPLLTWAGAEKLTNWAGNIEYSTQQQYSATSLDEVRAFVKKQNKLKVLGTRHCFNKIADSPDQFLSLKAMDKAVQLDDKNRTVTVQAGMSYGQLCPYLDGKGWALHNLASLPHISIAGACSTATHGSGENNGNLATAVSALEFVNAAGDVVKLTRNQDGDAFRGAVVGLGAL
;
A
#
# COMPACT_ATOMS: atom_id res chain seq x y z
N MET A 1 -53.39 44.77 50.19
CA MET A 1 -52.02 45.27 50.49
C MET A 1 -51.01 44.41 49.76
N ASN A 2 -50.06 44.88 48.95
CA ASN A 2 -49.76 46.14 48.25
C ASN A 2 -48.53 45.80 47.35
N LYS A 3 -48.51 46.01 46.02
CA LYS A 3 -48.08 47.20 45.26
C LYS A 3 -46.84 47.96 45.81
N ARG A 4 -45.80 48.03 44.95
CA ARG A 4 -44.66 48.99 44.87
C ARG A 4 -43.51 48.74 45.86
N THR A 5 -42.23 48.63 45.46
CA THR A 5 -41.31 49.72 45.00
C THR A 5 -39.93 49.01 44.78
N PHE A 6 -39.26 48.93 43.63
CA PHE A 6 -38.59 49.92 42.75
C PHE A 6 -37.04 49.71 42.75
N MET A 7 -36.53 49.33 41.56
CA MET A 7 -35.18 49.47 40.97
C MET A 7 -33.90 49.56 41.85
N LYS A 8 -32.84 48.81 41.47
CA LYS A 8 -31.72 49.29 40.60
C LYS A 8 -30.57 48.26 40.45
N LEU A 9 -30.20 48.03 39.18
CA LEU A 9 -28.85 47.90 38.59
C LEU A 9 -27.68 47.27 39.37
N GLY A 10 -27.01 46.29 38.74
CA GLY A 10 -25.55 46.14 38.91
C GLY A 10 -24.97 44.76 38.55
N SER A 11 -24.29 44.69 37.42
CA SER A 11 -23.19 43.77 37.10
C SER A 11 -23.54 42.33 36.66
N ALA A 12 -23.69 42.15 35.36
CA ALA A 12 -23.46 40.86 34.70
C ALA A 12 -21.95 40.54 34.73
N ALA A 13 -21.54 39.59 35.58
CA ALA A 13 -20.25 38.95 35.48
C ALA A 13 -20.35 37.79 34.48
N LEU A 14 -19.93 38.03 33.24
CA LEU A 14 -19.65 36.97 32.27
C LEU A 14 -18.43 36.17 32.77
N MET A 15 -18.68 35.13 33.55
CA MET A 15 -17.68 34.08 33.78
C MET A 15 -17.49 33.33 32.47
N SER A 16 -16.52 33.78 31.67
CA SER A 16 -16.00 33.01 30.56
C SER A 16 -15.40 31.72 31.12
N PRO A 17 -15.82 30.52 30.67
CA PRO A 17 -15.02 29.35 30.93
C PRO A 17 -13.73 29.53 30.12
N ILE A 18 -12.60 29.67 30.81
CA ILE A 18 -11.28 29.51 30.22
C ILE A 18 -11.22 28.05 29.77
N VAL A 19 -11.67 27.77 28.56
CA VAL A 19 -11.40 26.52 27.87
C VAL A 19 -9.90 26.56 27.59
N ARG A 20 -9.13 25.95 28.48
CA ARG A 20 -7.75 25.58 28.18
C ARG A 20 -7.81 24.70 26.94
N PRO A 21 -7.11 25.03 25.83
CA PRO A 21 -6.92 24.03 24.82
C PRO A 21 -6.07 22.94 25.49
N LEU A 22 -6.71 21.81 25.78
CA LEU A 22 -6.01 20.53 25.81
C LEU A 22 -5.42 20.42 24.41
N LEU A 23 -4.20 20.95 24.23
CA LEU A 23 -3.29 20.51 23.21
C LEU A 23 -3.10 19.03 23.49
N THR A 24 -3.95 18.21 22.89
CA THR A 24 -3.61 16.85 22.55
C THR A 24 -2.35 16.97 21.72
N TRP A 25 -1.20 16.84 22.38
CA TRP A 25 0.03 16.48 21.71
C TRP A 25 -0.13 15.02 21.29
N ALA A 26 -1.02 14.79 20.33
CA ALA A 26 -1.05 13.57 19.55
C ALA A 26 0.26 13.63 18.74
N GLY A 27 1.33 13.09 19.33
CA GLY A 27 2.56 12.83 18.58
C GLY A 27 2.15 12.08 17.32
N ALA A 28 2.62 12.56 16.16
CA ALA A 28 2.30 11.95 14.89
C ALA A 28 2.53 10.43 15.00
N GLU A 29 1.51 9.64 14.66
CA GLU A 29 1.58 8.19 14.77
C GLU A 29 2.74 7.71 13.89
N LYS A 30 3.70 7.02 14.52
CA LYS A 30 4.92 6.58 13.83
C LYS A 30 4.55 5.61 12.71
N LEU A 31 5.09 5.84 11.51
CA LEU A 31 4.97 4.90 10.41
C LEU A 31 5.70 3.60 10.75
N THR A 32 4.91 2.53 10.91
CA THR A 32 5.41 1.19 11.21
C THR A 32 5.04 0.19 10.11
N ASN A 33 5.65 -0.99 10.18
CA ASN A 33 5.13 -2.16 9.48
C ASN A 33 3.76 -2.57 10.03
N TRP A 34 3.08 -3.51 9.36
CA TRP A 34 1.73 -3.93 9.76
C TRP A 34 1.63 -4.41 11.22
N ALA A 35 2.66 -5.10 11.72
CA ALA A 35 2.67 -5.64 13.08
C ALA A 35 3.15 -4.64 14.16
N GLY A 36 3.61 -3.46 13.77
CA GLY A 36 4.10 -2.44 14.70
C GLY A 36 5.49 -2.71 15.30
N ASN A 37 6.14 -3.85 15.00
CA ASN A 37 7.44 -4.21 15.57
C ASN A 37 8.63 -3.53 14.87
N ILE A 38 8.41 -2.97 13.68
CA ILE A 38 9.40 -2.15 12.95
C ILE A 38 8.84 -0.74 12.80
N GLU A 39 9.51 0.23 13.40
CA GLU A 39 9.38 1.66 13.06
C GLU A 39 10.30 1.96 11.87
N TYR A 40 9.77 2.61 10.84
CA TYR A 40 10.57 3.01 9.68
C TYR A 40 11.43 4.24 9.98
N SER A 41 12.57 4.32 9.31
CA SER A 41 13.59 5.35 9.51
C SER A 41 13.17 6.74 9.02
N THR A 42 12.08 6.85 8.24
CA THR A 42 11.48 8.10 7.79
C THR A 42 9.96 8.04 7.86
N GLN A 43 9.32 9.20 7.94
CA GLN A 43 7.87 9.37 7.83
C GLN A 43 7.45 9.89 6.44
N GLN A 44 8.43 10.14 5.56
CA GLN A 44 8.18 10.73 4.25
C GLN A 44 7.64 9.67 3.30
N GLN A 45 6.37 9.79 2.96
CA GLN A 45 5.68 8.87 2.05
C GLN A 45 4.88 9.66 1.01
N TYR A 46 5.11 9.34 -0.27
CA TYR A 46 4.30 9.80 -1.38
C TYR A 46 3.36 8.69 -1.84
N SER A 47 2.06 8.98 -1.95
CA SER A 47 1.05 8.04 -2.42
C SER A 47 0.71 8.32 -3.87
N ALA A 48 1.13 7.44 -4.78
CA ALA A 48 0.83 7.56 -6.19
C ALA A 48 -0.50 6.86 -6.53
N THR A 49 -1.21 7.42 -7.51
CA THR A 49 -2.49 6.94 -8.02
C THR A 49 -2.45 6.63 -9.52
N SER A 50 -1.37 7.00 -10.20
CA SER A 50 -1.17 6.79 -11.64
C SER A 50 0.27 6.44 -11.99
N LEU A 51 0.46 5.85 -13.16
CA LEU A 51 1.79 5.55 -13.70
C LEU A 51 2.63 6.81 -13.89
N ASP A 52 2.03 7.92 -14.34
CA ASP A 52 2.76 9.16 -14.57
C ASP A 52 3.26 9.77 -13.25
N GLU A 53 2.48 9.68 -12.17
CA GLU A 53 2.93 10.07 -10.83
C GLU A 53 4.09 9.20 -10.34
N VAL A 54 4.03 7.87 -10.55
CA VAL A 54 5.14 6.97 -10.22
C VAL A 54 6.41 7.39 -10.96
N ARG A 55 6.33 7.57 -12.28
CA ARG A 55 7.48 7.96 -13.10
C ARG A 55 8.05 9.32 -12.70
N ALA A 56 7.19 10.30 -12.47
CA ALA A 56 7.59 11.63 -12.03
C ALA A 56 8.24 11.62 -10.65
N PHE A 57 7.76 10.76 -9.74
CA PHE A 57 8.34 10.59 -8.42
C PHE A 57 9.71 9.91 -8.48
N VAL A 58 9.81 8.76 -9.15
CA VAL A 58 11.06 7.98 -9.27
C VAL A 58 12.20 8.84 -9.84
N LYS A 59 11.95 9.62 -10.89
CA LYS A 59 12.95 10.52 -11.49
C LYS A 59 13.52 11.59 -10.54
N LYS A 60 12.81 11.92 -9.46
CA LYS A 60 13.21 12.96 -8.50
C LYS A 60 13.95 12.40 -7.30
N GLN A 61 13.97 11.07 -7.11
CA GLN A 61 14.55 10.45 -5.92
C GLN A 61 15.85 9.73 -6.25
N ASN A 62 16.89 10.00 -5.46
CA ASN A 62 18.14 9.24 -5.53
C ASN A 62 17.99 7.84 -4.94
N LYS A 63 17.17 7.72 -3.89
CA LYS A 63 16.89 6.48 -3.17
C LYS A 63 15.45 6.52 -2.68
N LEU A 64 14.76 5.39 -2.79
CA LEU A 64 13.41 5.21 -2.26
C LEU A 64 13.19 3.73 -1.94
N LYS A 65 12.15 3.45 -1.15
CA LYS A 65 11.56 2.11 -1.05
C LYS A 65 10.07 2.17 -1.32
N VAL A 66 9.53 1.10 -1.86
CA VAL A 66 8.09 0.99 -2.11
C VAL A 66 7.40 0.36 -0.89
N LEU A 67 6.32 0.97 -0.42
CA LEU A 67 5.48 0.42 0.63
C LEU A 67 4.17 -0.12 0.03
N GLY A 68 3.98 -1.44 0.18
CA GLY A 68 2.70 -2.11 -0.08
C GLY A 68 1.81 -2.12 1.16
N THR A 69 1.26 -3.28 1.51
CA THR A 69 0.46 -3.46 2.74
C THR A 69 1.30 -3.57 4.01
N ARG A 70 2.64 -3.49 3.89
CA ARG A 70 3.61 -3.46 4.99
C ARG A 70 3.66 -4.74 5.83
N HIS A 71 3.28 -5.89 5.27
CA HIS A 71 3.38 -7.22 5.91
C HIS A 71 4.79 -7.82 5.83
N CYS A 72 5.81 -7.04 6.19
CA CYS A 72 7.16 -7.53 6.41
C CYS A 72 7.50 -7.43 7.89
N PHE A 73 8.31 -8.37 8.40
CA PHE A 73 8.69 -8.43 9.81
C PHE A 73 10.18 -8.16 10.03
N ASN A 74 10.82 -7.59 9.01
CA ASN A 74 12.23 -7.19 8.97
C ASN A 74 12.35 -5.82 8.26
N LYS A 75 13.58 -5.37 8.03
CA LYS A 75 13.86 -4.04 7.43
C LYS A 75 13.87 -4.01 5.89
N ILE A 76 13.34 -5.03 5.20
CA ILE A 76 13.38 -5.09 3.73
C ILE A 76 12.76 -3.87 3.05
N ALA A 77 11.75 -3.27 3.68
CA ALA A 77 11.02 -2.10 3.16
C ALA A 77 11.49 -0.77 3.77
N ASP A 78 12.45 -0.79 4.70
CA ASP A 78 12.89 0.42 5.42
C ASP A 78 13.80 1.30 4.56
N SER A 79 13.72 2.61 4.77
CA SER A 79 14.50 3.64 4.10
C SER A 79 14.61 4.88 4.99
N PRO A 80 15.78 5.53 5.08
CA PRO A 80 15.89 6.85 5.69
C PRO A 80 15.46 7.99 4.73
N ASP A 81 15.29 7.68 3.44
CA ASP A 81 15.05 8.66 2.39
C ASP A 81 13.54 8.89 2.18
N GLN A 82 12.95 8.20 1.20
CA GLN A 82 11.57 8.35 0.78
C GLN A 82 10.85 7.01 0.65
N PHE A 83 9.54 7.03 0.90
CA PHE A 83 8.64 5.95 0.55
C PHE A 83 7.72 6.31 -0.61
N LEU A 84 7.54 5.36 -1.53
CA LEU A 84 6.49 5.39 -2.54
C LEU A 84 5.42 4.36 -2.17
N SER A 85 4.18 4.80 -1.96
CA SER A 85 3.04 3.91 -1.74
C SER A 85 2.26 3.75 -3.04
N LEU A 86 2.01 2.49 -3.42
CA LEU A 86 1.16 2.12 -4.56
C LEU A 86 -0.21 1.59 -4.10
N LYS A 87 -0.55 1.72 -2.81
CA LYS A 87 -1.77 1.16 -2.22
C LYS A 87 -3.05 1.61 -2.94
N ALA A 88 -3.07 2.83 -3.50
CA ALA A 88 -4.21 3.38 -4.22
C ALA A 88 -4.35 2.87 -5.67
N MET A 89 -3.34 2.16 -6.19
CA MET A 89 -3.36 1.53 -7.50
C MET A 89 -3.76 0.06 -7.34
N ASP A 90 -5.05 -0.20 -7.11
CA ASP A 90 -5.59 -1.51 -6.70
C ASP A 90 -6.64 -2.11 -7.65
N LYS A 91 -6.70 -1.62 -8.89
CA LYS A 91 -7.68 -2.09 -9.88
C LYS A 91 -7.22 -3.34 -10.63
N ALA A 92 -8.16 -4.23 -10.94
CA ALA A 92 -7.99 -5.19 -12.02
C ALA A 92 -8.13 -4.45 -13.36
N VAL A 93 -7.09 -4.48 -14.17
CA VAL A 93 -6.99 -3.73 -15.42
C VAL A 93 -7.63 -4.52 -16.56
N GLN A 94 -7.38 -5.83 -16.62
CA GLN A 94 -7.81 -6.67 -17.73
C GLN A 94 -7.88 -8.13 -17.32
N LEU A 95 -8.97 -8.81 -17.67
CA LEU A 95 -9.06 -10.28 -17.66
C LEU A 95 -9.10 -10.77 -19.12
N ASP A 96 -8.24 -11.73 -19.43
CA ASP A 96 -8.15 -12.38 -20.73
C ASP A 96 -8.47 -13.87 -20.56
N ASP A 97 -9.70 -14.25 -20.88
CA ASP A 97 -10.21 -15.62 -20.74
C ASP A 97 -9.50 -16.60 -21.68
N LYS A 98 -9.08 -16.13 -22.85
CA LYS A 98 -8.41 -16.96 -23.86
C LYS A 98 -7.03 -17.38 -23.38
N ASN A 99 -6.28 -16.42 -22.85
CA ASN A 99 -4.93 -16.66 -22.33
C ASN A 99 -4.92 -17.09 -20.85
N ARG A 100 -6.09 -17.04 -20.18
CA ARG A 100 -6.26 -17.36 -18.76
C ARG A 100 -5.39 -16.49 -17.86
N THR A 101 -5.33 -15.19 -18.14
CA THR A 101 -4.51 -14.22 -17.42
C THR A 101 -5.32 -13.03 -16.93
N VAL A 102 -4.96 -12.51 -15.76
CA VAL A 102 -5.47 -11.25 -15.22
C VAL A 102 -4.32 -10.28 -15.00
N THR A 103 -4.48 -9.05 -15.48
CA THR A 103 -3.55 -7.93 -15.23
C THR A 103 -4.13 -7.07 -14.12
N VAL A 104 -3.34 -6.83 -13.09
CA VAL A 104 -3.73 -6.07 -11.89
C VAL A 104 -2.71 -4.99 -11.58
N GLN A 105 -3.16 -3.90 -10.96
CA GLN A 105 -2.25 -2.90 -10.42
C GLN A 105 -1.57 -3.40 -9.13
N ALA A 106 -0.35 -2.91 -8.87
CA ALA A 106 0.53 -3.44 -7.82
C ALA A 106 -0.01 -3.33 -6.39
N GLY A 107 -0.91 -2.38 -6.12
CA GLY A 107 -1.56 -2.17 -4.83
C GLY A 107 -2.68 -3.16 -4.53
N MET A 108 -3.19 -3.87 -5.54
CA MET A 108 -4.30 -4.81 -5.37
C MET A 108 -3.91 -5.94 -4.42
N SER A 109 -4.82 -6.27 -3.49
CA SER A 109 -4.66 -7.37 -2.55
C SER A 109 -5.32 -8.67 -3.03
N TYR A 110 -4.90 -9.81 -2.50
CA TYR A 110 -5.56 -11.09 -2.80
C TYR A 110 -7.03 -11.11 -2.37
N GLY A 111 -7.39 -10.38 -1.32
CA GLY A 111 -8.77 -10.22 -0.84
C GLY A 111 -9.66 -9.43 -1.81
N GLN A 112 -9.06 -8.63 -2.69
CA GLN A 112 -9.79 -7.96 -3.77
C GLN A 112 -9.80 -8.82 -5.04
N LEU A 113 -8.66 -9.44 -5.38
CA LEU A 113 -8.54 -10.23 -6.61
C LEU A 113 -9.35 -11.51 -6.58
N CYS A 114 -9.36 -12.26 -5.47
CA CYS A 114 -10.01 -13.57 -5.44
C CYS A 114 -11.54 -13.46 -5.63
N PRO A 115 -12.27 -12.57 -4.94
CA PRO A 115 -13.70 -12.39 -5.22
C PRO A 115 -13.99 -11.91 -6.65
N TYR A 116 -13.11 -11.07 -7.22
CA TYR A 116 -13.24 -10.62 -8.61
C TYR A 116 -13.13 -11.79 -9.61
N LEU A 117 -12.18 -12.70 -9.39
CA LEU A 117 -11.99 -13.88 -10.23
C LEU A 117 -13.12 -14.89 -10.05
N ASP A 118 -13.52 -15.15 -8.80
CA ASP A 118 -14.60 -16.09 -8.48
C ASP A 118 -15.93 -15.70 -9.13
N GLY A 119 -16.29 -14.41 -9.07
CA GLY A 119 -17.46 -13.86 -9.75
C GLY A 119 -17.42 -13.98 -11.29
N LYS A 120 -16.28 -14.40 -11.86
CA LYS A 120 -16.07 -14.65 -13.29
C LYS A 120 -15.75 -16.11 -13.60
N GLY A 121 -15.84 -17.02 -12.62
CA GLY A 121 -15.57 -18.44 -12.80
C GLY A 121 -14.09 -18.81 -12.86
N TRP A 122 -13.20 -17.95 -12.36
CA TRP A 122 -11.76 -18.17 -12.32
C TRP A 122 -11.24 -18.27 -10.89
N ALA A 123 -10.09 -18.92 -10.71
CA ALA A 123 -9.43 -19.04 -9.42
C ALA A 123 -7.90 -19.02 -9.57
N LEU A 124 -7.22 -18.69 -8.49
CA LEU A 124 -5.77 -18.86 -8.37
C LEU A 124 -5.45 -20.26 -7.84
N HIS A 125 -4.31 -20.82 -8.28
CA HIS A 125 -3.87 -22.16 -7.90
C HIS A 125 -3.48 -22.29 -6.42
N ASN A 126 -3.11 -21.21 -5.75
CA ASN A 126 -2.65 -21.18 -4.36
C ASN A 126 -2.88 -19.78 -3.74
N LEU A 127 -2.93 -19.68 -2.41
CA LEU A 127 -3.12 -18.44 -1.66
C LEU A 127 -2.29 -18.41 -0.37
N ALA A 128 -1.96 -17.20 0.09
CA ALA A 128 -1.43 -16.99 1.45
C ALA A 128 -2.54 -17.09 2.50
N SER A 129 -2.17 -17.16 3.78
CA SER A 129 -3.13 -17.26 4.90
C SER A 129 -3.97 -16.00 5.13
N LEU A 130 -3.47 -14.81 4.75
CA LEU A 130 -4.16 -13.54 4.95
C LEU A 130 -4.49 -12.88 3.60
N PRO A 131 -5.74 -12.41 3.39
CA PRO A 131 -6.16 -11.88 2.09
C PRO A 131 -5.70 -10.43 1.85
N HIS A 132 -5.40 -9.67 2.89
CA HIS A 132 -5.12 -8.23 2.81
C HIS A 132 -3.65 -7.91 2.50
N ILE A 133 -2.92 -8.83 1.86
CA ILE A 133 -1.53 -8.65 1.40
C ILE A 133 -1.55 -8.20 -0.06
N SER A 134 -0.77 -7.17 -0.41
CA SER A 134 -0.66 -6.73 -1.82
C SER A 134 0.03 -7.79 -2.67
N ILE A 135 -0.47 -7.97 -3.90
CA ILE A 135 0.01 -9.00 -4.85
C ILE A 135 1.47 -8.74 -5.20
N ALA A 136 1.83 -7.50 -5.55
CA ALA A 136 3.22 -7.17 -5.89
C ALA A 136 4.19 -7.43 -4.74
N GLY A 137 3.78 -7.12 -3.49
CA GLY A 137 4.60 -7.39 -2.31
C GLY A 137 4.79 -8.89 -2.06
N ALA A 138 3.70 -9.65 -2.14
CA ALA A 138 3.74 -11.10 -1.96
C ALA A 138 4.62 -11.81 -3.00
N CYS A 139 4.50 -11.43 -4.28
CA CYS A 139 5.34 -11.99 -5.34
C CYS A 139 6.81 -11.62 -5.16
N SER A 140 7.10 -10.35 -4.81
CA SER A 140 8.47 -9.85 -4.64
C SER A 140 9.27 -10.61 -3.59
N THR A 141 8.60 -11.21 -2.60
CA THR A 141 9.21 -11.98 -1.50
C THR A 141 8.91 -13.48 -1.57
N ALA A 142 8.44 -13.99 -2.72
CA ALA A 142 8.11 -15.40 -2.91
C ALA A 142 7.14 -16.00 -1.86
N THR A 143 6.15 -15.23 -1.43
CA THR A 143 5.09 -15.71 -0.51
C THR A 143 4.42 -16.96 -1.07
N HIS A 144 4.09 -17.93 -0.21
CA HIS A 144 3.49 -19.20 -0.61
C HIS A 144 2.33 -19.61 0.29
N GLY A 145 1.48 -20.51 -0.22
CA GLY A 145 0.52 -21.26 0.57
C GLY A 145 1.08 -22.62 0.96
N SER A 146 0.27 -23.67 0.86
CA SER A 146 0.68 -25.05 1.13
C SER A 146 0.38 -25.96 -0.07
N GLY A 147 0.84 -27.21 -0.01
CA GLY A 147 0.67 -28.23 -1.03
C GLY A 147 2.00 -28.60 -1.70
N GLU A 148 2.27 -29.91 -1.76
CA GLU A 148 3.52 -30.47 -2.30
C GLU A 148 3.80 -30.03 -3.75
N ASN A 149 2.75 -29.96 -4.57
CA ASN A 149 2.86 -29.59 -5.99
C ASN A 149 2.51 -28.12 -6.26
N ASN A 150 2.28 -27.32 -5.22
CA ASN A 150 1.91 -25.91 -5.37
C ASN A 150 3.15 -25.02 -5.24
N GLY A 151 3.45 -24.26 -6.29
CA GLY A 151 4.47 -23.22 -6.24
C GLY A 151 4.12 -22.08 -5.28
N ASN A 152 5.10 -21.21 -5.04
CA ASN A 152 4.86 -19.92 -4.42
C ASN A 152 4.00 -19.03 -5.34
N LEU A 153 3.42 -17.96 -4.82
CA LEU A 153 2.48 -17.12 -5.57
C LEU A 153 3.13 -16.44 -6.80
N ALA A 154 4.45 -16.23 -6.76
CA ALA A 154 5.21 -15.70 -7.89
C ALA A 154 5.24 -16.67 -9.09
N THR A 155 5.03 -17.98 -8.91
CA THR A 155 5.02 -18.93 -10.03
C THR A 155 3.83 -18.72 -10.98
N ALA A 156 2.75 -18.05 -10.55
CA ALA A 156 1.61 -17.70 -11.40
C ALA A 156 1.84 -16.47 -12.29
N VAL A 157 2.86 -15.64 -12.01
CA VAL A 157 3.10 -14.41 -12.77
C VAL A 157 3.53 -14.77 -14.20
N SER A 158 2.85 -14.25 -15.22
CA SER A 158 3.20 -14.47 -16.63
C SER A 158 3.92 -13.28 -17.27
N ALA A 159 3.69 -12.07 -16.73
CA ALA A 159 4.31 -10.82 -17.11
C ALA A 159 4.32 -9.84 -15.93
N LEU A 160 5.23 -8.88 -15.96
CA LEU A 160 5.25 -7.76 -15.01
C LEU A 160 5.72 -6.48 -15.69
N GLU A 161 5.28 -5.35 -15.16
CA GLU A 161 5.71 -4.02 -15.56
C GLU A 161 6.25 -3.29 -14.32
N PHE A 162 7.39 -2.63 -14.47
CA PHE A 162 8.00 -1.84 -13.41
C PHE A 162 8.59 -0.54 -13.96
N VAL A 163 8.77 0.45 -13.09
CA VAL A 163 9.45 1.70 -13.41
C VAL A 163 10.88 1.62 -12.92
N ASN A 164 11.84 1.68 -13.83
CA ASN A 164 13.26 1.64 -13.47
C ASN A 164 13.75 2.99 -12.92
N ALA A 165 15.01 3.08 -12.49
CA ALA A 165 15.60 4.31 -11.95
C ALA A 165 15.61 5.50 -12.94
N ALA A 166 15.56 5.26 -14.25
CA ALA A 166 15.44 6.32 -15.26
C ALA A 166 14.00 6.84 -15.41
N GLY A 167 13.02 6.21 -14.75
CA GLY A 167 11.60 6.50 -14.89
C GLY A 167 10.97 5.92 -16.16
N ASP A 168 11.62 4.94 -16.78
CA ASP A 168 11.11 4.20 -17.93
C ASP A 168 10.30 2.99 -17.47
N VAL A 169 9.27 2.68 -18.26
CA VAL A 169 8.44 1.50 -18.02
C VAL A 169 9.11 0.31 -18.70
N VAL A 170 9.56 -0.63 -17.89
CA VAL A 170 10.12 -1.90 -18.37
C VAL A 170 9.04 -2.97 -18.23
N LYS A 171 8.81 -3.68 -19.33
CA LYS A 171 7.89 -4.82 -19.38
C LYS A 171 8.69 -6.09 -19.63
N LEU A 172 8.47 -7.09 -18.80
CA LEU A 172 9.05 -8.42 -18.95
C LEU A 172 7.95 -9.47 -18.98
N THR A 173 8.13 -10.49 -19.81
CA THR A 173 7.24 -11.63 -19.97
C THR A 173 8.02 -12.94 -19.85
N ARG A 174 7.36 -13.96 -19.32
CA ARG A 174 7.95 -15.30 -19.16
C ARG A 174 8.47 -15.90 -20.47
N ASN A 175 7.74 -15.66 -21.57
CA ASN A 175 8.01 -16.31 -22.85
C ASN A 175 9.10 -15.61 -23.67
N GLN A 176 9.40 -14.34 -23.37
CA GLN A 176 10.35 -13.54 -24.16
C GLN A 176 11.65 -13.25 -23.41
N ASP A 177 11.59 -13.08 -22.09
CA ASP A 177 12.71 -12.47 -21.34
C ASP A 177 13.48 -13.45 -20.44
N GLY A 178 13.11 -14.73 -20.42
CA GLY A 178 13.89 -15.81 -19.80
C GLY A 178 14.36 -15.49 -18.37
N ASP A 179 15.68 -15.46 -18.17
CA ASP A 179 16.30 -15.17 -16.87
C ASP A 179 16.05 -13.76 -16.35
N ALA A 180 15.92 -12.76 -17.21
CA ALA A 180 15.59 -11.41 -16.78
C ALA A 180 14.20 -11.37 -16.12
N PHE A 181 13.22 -12.05 -16.72
CA PHE A 181 11.90 -12.21 -16.11
C PHE A 181 11.97 -12.99 -14.79
N ARG A 182 12.67 -14.13 -14.77
CA ARG A 182 12.79 -14.98 -13.56
C ARG A 182 13.41 -14.21 -12.39
N GLY A 183 14.45 -13.42 -12.65
CA GLY A 183 15.10 -12.58 -11.64
C GLY A 183 14.23 -11.40 -11.20
N ALA A 184 13.35 -10.90 -12.07
CA ALA A 184 12.51 -9.75 -11.76
C ALA A 184 11.28 -10.09 -10.87
N VAL A 185 10.64 -11.25 -11.07
CA VAL A 185 9.41 -11.59 -10.34
C VAL A 185 9.64 -11.63 -8.81
N VAL A 186 10.74 -12.23 -8.38
CA VAL A 186 11.17 -12.28 -6.97
C VAL A 186 12.38 -11.35 -6.77
N GLY A 187 12.17 -10.07 -7.08
CA GLY A 187 13.24 -9.07 -7.06
C GLY A 187 13.46 -8.33 -5.73
N LEU A 188 12.75 -8.70 -4.65
CA LEU A 188 12.84 -8.05 -3.32
C LEU A 188 12.64 -6.52 -3.34
N GLY A 189 12.00 -5.98 -4.39
CA GLY A 189 11.82 -4.55 -4.61
C GLY A 189 13.14 -3.80 -4.85
N ALA A 190 14.06 -4.37 -5.63
CA ALA A 190 15.40 -3.83 -5.91
C ALA A 190 15.69 -3.60 -7.41
N LEU A 191 14.68 -3.68 -8.28
CA LEU A 191 14.80 -3.51 -9.74
C LEU A 191 14.71 -2.04 -10.17
#